data_AF-A0A7J4JC44-F1
#
_entry.id   AF-A0A7J4JC44-F1
#
_cell.length_a   1.000
_cell.length_b   1.000
_cell.length_c   1.000
_cell.angle_alpha   90.00
_cell.angle_beta   90.00
_cell.angle_gamma   90.00
#
_symmetry.space_group_name_H-M   'P 1'
#
loop_
_entity.id
_entity.type
_entity.pdbx_description
1 polymer ?
#
loop_
_entity_poly.entity_id
_entity_poly.type
_entity_poly.pdbx_seq_one_letter_code
_entity_poly.pdbx_strand_id
1 'polypeptide(L)'
;MNDALVELTGALAGLTLALQNTKIIALVGLITGIAASLSMASSEYFSRKTERSKRKPLLAAFYTGSVYFLTVLILISPFFLFSNALLSLSFTVLNALLIIAAFTYYISYIQNISFKKRFFEMALVSLSIALLSFVIGYLLRIWIGVEI
;
A
#
# COMPACT_ATOMS: atom_id res chain seq x y z
N MET A 1 3.78 2.72 9.24
CA MET A 1 2.45 2.27 8.80
C MET A 1 2.02 2.88 7.48
N ASN A 2 2.11 4.19 7.28
CA ASN A 2 1.67 4.77 6.01
C ASN A 2 2.62 4.49 4.83
N ASP A 3 3.89 4.16 5.08
CA ASP A 3 4.87 3.97 4.00
C ASP A 3 4.52 2.83 3.04
N ALA A 4 4.20 1.61 3.52
CA ALA A 4 3.86 0.52 2.57
C ALA A 4 2.49 0.69 1.92
N LEU A 5 1.57 1.44 2.54
CA LEU A 5 0.28 1.72 1.91
C LEU A 5 0.48 2.63 0.69
N VAL A 6 1.27 3.68 0.87
CA VAL A 6 1.66 4.60 -0.21
C VAL A 6 2.45 3.86 -1.29
N GLU A 7 3.44 3.05 -0.89
CA GLU A 7 4.30 2.29 -1.81
C GLU A 7 3.51 1.27 -2.63
N LEU A 8 2.64 0.47 -2.00
CA LEU A 8 1.86 -0.55 -2.69
C LEU A 8 0.77 0.06 -3.59
N THR A 9 0.11 1.14 -3.14
CA THR A 9 -0.86 1.86 -3.98
C THR A 9 -0.18 2.43 -5.23
N GLY A 10 1.02 3.00 -5.06
CA GLY A 10 1.88 3.45 -6.16
C GLY A 10 2.24 2.33 -7.13
N ALA A 11 2.74 1.21 -6.61
CA ALA A 11 3.11 0.06 -7.40
C ALA A 11 1.92 -0.50 -8.20
N LEU A 12 0.75 -0.69 -7.56
CA LEU A 12 -0.45 -1.16 -8.23
C LEU A 12 -0.93 -0.18 -9.31
N ALA A 13 -0.83 1.13 -9.09
CA ALA A 13 -1.16 2.14 -10.10
C ALA A 13 -0.23 2.04 -11.33
N GLY A 14 1.07 1.91 -11.13
CA GLY A 14 2.04 1.71 -12.22
C GLY A 14 1.81 0.39 -12.98
N LEU A 15 1.62 -0.71 -12.25
CA LEU A 15 1.34 -2.02 -12.83
C LEU A 15 0.02 -2.04 -13.62
N THR A 16 -0.98 -1.26 -13.19
CA THR A 16 -2.29 -1.18 -13.85
C THR A 16 -2.15 -0.78 -15.32
N LEU A 17 -1.41 0.29 -15.62
CA LEU A 17 -1.18 0.67 -17.02
C LEU A 17 -0.12 -0.16 -17.72
N ALA A 18 0.91 -0.59 -16.99
CA ALA A 18 1.98 -1.35 -17.61
C ALA A 18 1.49 -2.70 -18.14
N LEU A 19 0.60 -3.36 -17.41
CA LEU A 19 0.19 -4.74 -17.67
C LEU A 19 -1.23 -4.88 -18.21
N GLN A 20 -2.15 -3.97 -17.86
CA GLN A 20 -3.58 -3.96 -18.24
C GLN A 20 -4.38 -5.26 -17.98
N ASN A 21 -3.76 -6.30 -17.43
CA ASN A 21 -4.37 -7.59 -17.13
C ASN A 21 -4.51 -7.75 -15.62
N THR A 22 -5.75 -7.76 -15.13
CA THR A 22 -6.05 -7.75 -13.69
C THR A 22 -5.49 -8.98 -12.96
N LYS A 23 -5.43 -10.14 -13.60
CA LYS A 23 -4.86 -11.36 -13.00
C LYS A 23 -3.36 -11.26 -12.81
N ILE A 24 -2.64 -10.74 -13.79
CA ILE A 24 -1.18 -10.56 -13.70
C ILE A 24 -0.87 -9.48 -12.65
N ILE A 25 -1.62 -8.38 -12.65
CA ILE A 25 -1.48 -7.31 -11.65
C ILE A 25 -1.73 -7.87 -10.24
N ALA A 26 -2.78 -8.66 -10.06
CA ALA A 26 -3.09 -9.27 -8.76
C ALA A 26 -1.98 -10.22 -8.28
N LEU A 27 -1.43 -11.05 -9.18
CA LEU A 27 -0.33 -11.96 -8.87
C LEU A 27 0.93 -11.18 -8.44
N VAL A 28 1.38 -10.23 -9.27
CA VAL A 28 2.58 -9.42 -9.00
C VAL A 28 2.38 -8.56 -7.75
N GLY A 29 1.18 -7.99 -7.60
CA GLY A 29 0.78 -7.21 -6.43
C GLY A 29 0.81 -8.03 -5.14
N LEU A 30 0.33 -9.27 -5.16
CA LEU A 30 0.34 -10.13 -3.98
C LEU A 30 1.77 -10.50 -3.58
N ILE A 31 2.59 -10.91 -4.56
CA ILE A 31 4.00 -11.26 -4.30
C ILE A 31 4.73 -10.07 -3.69
N THR A 32 4.63 -8.90 -4.33
CA THR A 32 5.28 -7.67 -3.89
C THR A 32 4.76 -7.21 -2.53
N GLY A 33 3.43 -7.20 -2.34
CA GLY A 33 2.78 -6.73 -1.13
C GLY A 33 3.05 -7.62 0.08
N ILE A 34 3.01 -8.95 -0.09
CA ILE A 34 3.33 -9.90 0.98
C ILE A 34 4.81 -9.78 1.36
N ALA A 35 5.72 -9.67 0.38
CA ALA A 35 7.13 -9.46 0.64
C ALA A 35 7.38 -8.15 1.41
N ALA A 36 6.73 -7.05 1.01
CA ALA A 36 6.81 -5.77 1.71
C ALA A 36 6.28 -5.85 3.15
N SER A 37 5.16 -6.56 3.36
CA SER A 37 4.58 -6.79 4.69
C SER A 37 5.54 -7.55 5.62
N LEU A 38 6.17 -8.60 5.12
CA LEU A 38 7.17 -9.37 5.87
C LEU A 38 8.42 -8.55 6.16
N SER A 39 8.85 -7.71 5.22
CA SER A 39 9.97 -6.77 5.40
C SER A 39 9.69 -5.75 6.51
N MET A 40 8.48 -5.20 6.54
CA MET A 40 8.03 -4.26 7.58
C MET A 40 7.90 -4.92 8.95
N ALA A 41 7.38 -6.15 9.01
CA ALA A 41 7.36 -6.94 10.25
C ALA A 41 8.78 -7.18 10.79
N SER A 42 9.71 -7.54 9.90
CA SER A 42 11.12 -7.76 10.25
C SER A 42 11.80 -6.47 10.73
N SER A 43 11.53 -5.34 10.07
CA SER A 43 12.04 -4.03 10.46
C SER A 43 11.55 -3.61 11.85
N GLU A 44 10.27 -3.81 12.14
CA GLU A 44 9.72 -3.52 13.48
C GLU A 44 10.31 -4.47 14.55
N TYR A 45 10.51 -5.75 14.22
CA TYR A 45 11.20 -6.69 15.13
C TYR A 45 12.59 -6.18 15.52
N PHE A 46 13.42 -5.83 14.53
CA PHE A 46 14.78 -5.37 14.79
C PHE A 46 14.80 -4.03 15.52
N SER A 47 13.93 -3.09 15.15
CA SER A 47 13.80 -1.79 15.83
C SER A 47 13.45 -1.96 17.32
N ARG A 48 12.50 -2.86 17.65
CA ARG A 48 12.13 -3.14 19.05
C ARG A 48 13.15 -3.95 19.81
N LYS A 49 13.96 -4.76 19.12
CA LYS A 49 15.05 -5.52 19.73
C LYS A 49 16.23 -4.62 20.12
N THR A 50 16.48 -3.55 19.37
CA THR A 50 17.59 -2.60 19.63
C THR A 50 17.20 -1.51 20.63
N GLU A 51 15.94 -1.07 20.63
CA GLU A 51 15.41 -0.25 21.71
C GLU A 51 15.47 -1.04 23.03
N ARG A 52 16.21 -0.56 24.05
CA ARG A 52 16.29 -1.14 25.41
C ARG A 52 14.95 -1.03 26.18
N SER A 53 13.82 -1.24 25.53
CA SER A 53 12.49 -1.18 26.11
C SER A 53 11.99 -2.56 26.55
N LYS A 54 11.08 -2.62 27.51
CA LYS A 54 10.42 -3.86 27.97
C LYS A 54 9.41 -4.43 26.95
N ARG A 55 9.28 -3.87 25.74
CA ARG A 55 8.28 -4.32 24.76
C ARG A 55 8.71 -5.64 24.11
N LYS A 56 7.76 -6.57 23.93
CA LYS A 56 7.99 -7.88 23.29
C LYS A 56 8.21 -7.70 21.77
N PRO A 57 9.44 -7.86 21.22
CA PRO A 57 9.72 -7.52 19.83
C PRO A 57 8.93 -8.39 18.83
N LEU A 58 8.80 -9.68 19.13
CA LEU A 58 8.01 -10.61 18.31
C LEU A 58 6.54 -10.20 18.21
N LEU A 59 5.97 -9.69 19.30
CA LEU A 59 4.57 -9.27 19.33
C LEU A 59 4.36 -8.04 18.44
N ALA A 60 5.26 -7.06 18.52
CA ALA A 60 5.22 -5.86 17.69
C ALA A 60 5.35 -6.20 16.19
N ALA A 61 6.30 -7.08 15.85
CA ALA A 61 6.50 -7.56 14.49
C ALA A 61 5.26 -8.27 13.93
N PHE A 62 4.63 -9.13 14.74
CA PHE A 62 3.41 -9.83 14.35
C PHE A 62 2.24 -8.86 14.10
N TYR A 63 1.99 -7.92 15.02
CA TYR A 63 0.93 -6.92 14.84
C TYR A 63 1.15 -6.08 13.58
N THR A 64 2.37 -5.57 13.36
CA THR A 64 2.71 -4.81 12.15
C THR A 64 2.53 -5.67 10.90
N GLY A 65 3.08 -6.89 10.88
CA GLY A 65 2.97 -7.79 9.75
C GLY A 65 1.53 -8.16 9.40
N SER A 66 0.69 -8.49 10.38
CA SER A 66 -0.72 -8.84 10.14
C SER A 66 -1.53 -7.67 9.59
N VAL A 67 -1.33 -6.46 10.12
CA VAL A 67 -2.02 -5.26 9.63
C VAL A 67 -1.64 -4.94 8.18
N TYR A 68 -0.35 -5.06 7.85
CA TYR A 68 0.13 -4.82 6.49
C TYR A 68 -0.35 -5.90 5.53
N PHE A 69 -0.29 -7.17 5.92
CA PHE A 69 -0.80 -8.28 5.12
C PHE A 69 -2.30 -8.11 4.82
N LEU A 70 -3.10 -7.71 5.82
CA LEU A 70 -4.52 -7.43 5.61
C LEU A 70 -4.73 -6.24 4.66
N THR A 71 -3.92 -5.19 4.78
CA THR A 71 -3.94 -4.02 3.88
C THR A 71 -3.66 -4.45 2.44
N VAL A 72 -2.65 -5.29 2.22
CA VAL A 72 -2.31 -5.85 0.90
C VAL A 72 -3.51 -6.57 0.29
N LEU A 73 -4.16 -7.45 1.05
CA LEU A 73 -5.34 -8.19 0.58
C LEU A 73 -6.49 -7.24 0.20
N ILE A 74 -6.76 -6.22 1.02
CA ILE A 74 -7.83 -5.25 0.74
C ILE A 74 -7.52 -4.44 -0.53
N LEU A 75 -6.29 -3.97 -0.69
CA LEU A 75 -5.89 -3.15 -1.84
C LEU A 75 -5.89 -3.94 -3.16
N ILE A 76 -5.58 -5.23 -3.12
CA ILE A 76 -5.52 -6.09 -4.31
C ILE A 76 -6.90 -6.69 -4.64
N SER A 77 -7.80 -6.82 -3.66
CA SER A 77 -9.12 -7.41 -3.85
C SER A 77 -9.89 -6.93 -5.10
N PRO A 78 -9.86 -5.64 -5.50
CA PRO A 78 -10.58 -5.18 -6.69
C PRO A 78 -10.07 -5.80 -8.01
N PHE A 79 -8.81 -6.24 -8.06
CA PHE A 79 -8.23 -6.89 -9.25
C PHE A 79 -8.70 -8.34 -9.41
N PHE A 80 -9.26 -8.96 -8.35
CA PHE A 80 -9.95 -10.25 -8.45
C PHE A 80 -11.43 -10.11 -8.81
N LEU A 81 -12.05 -8.98 -8.46
CA LEU A 81 -13.48 -8.75 -8.64
C LEU A 81 -13.84 -8.20 -10.02
N PHE A 82 -12.97 -7.37 -10.61
CA PHE A 82 -13.23 -6.71 -11.88
C PHE A 82 -12.24 -7.16 -12.96
N SER A 83 -12.73 -7.26 -14.21
CA SER A 83 -11.87 -7.54 -15.38
C SER A 83 -11.23 -6.29 -15.96
N ASN A 84 -11.77 -5.10 -15.65
CA ASN A 84 -11.23 -3.82 -16.12
C ASN A 84 -10.20 -3.28 -15.12
N ALA A 85 -8.94 -3.18 -15.56
CA ALA A 85 -7.83 -2.76 -14.70
C ALA A 85 -7.97 -1.32 -14.17
N LEU A 86 -8.49 -0.38 -14.96
CA LEU A 86 -8.71 1.00 -14.50
C LEU A 86 -9.85 1.08 -13.47
N LEU A 87 -10.89 0.25 -13.64
CA LEU A 87 -11.97 0.14 -12.65
C LEU A 87 -11.44 -0.45 -11.34
N SER A 88 -10.65 -1.53 -11.40
CA SER A 88 -9.98 -2.11 -10.22
C SER A 88 -9.12 -1.07 -9.51
N LEU A 89 -8.30 -0.31 -10.25
CA LEU A 89 -7.45 0.72 -9.67
C LEU A 89 -8.26 1.82 -8.96
N SER A 90 -9.40 2.23 -9.54
CA SER A 90 -10.27 3.24 -8.91
C SER A 90 -10.76 2.76 -7.54
N PHE A 91 -11.20 1.51 -7.44
CA PHE A 91 -11.58 0.89 -6.16
C PHE A 91 -10.39 0.70 -5.22
N THR A 92 -9.21 0.36 -5.73
CA THR A 92 -7.97 0.27 -4.92
C THR A 92 -7.62 1.61 -4.31
N VAL A 93 -7.70 2.70 -5.07
CA VAL A 93 -7.45 4.07 -4.57
C VAL A 93 -8.49 4.45 -3.51
N LEU A 94 -9.77 4.14 -3.73
CA LEU A 94 -10.81 4.36 -2.71
C LEU A 94 -10.51 3.59 -1.43
N ASN A 95 -10.16 2.30 -1.53
CA ASN A 95 -9.76 1.49 -0.39
C ASN A 95 -8.53 2.08 0.33
N ALA A 96 -7.52 2.54 -0.41
CA ALA A 96 -6.35 3.18 0.16
C ALA A 96 -6.73 4.44 0.96
N LEU A 97 -7.61 5.29 0.42
CA LEU A 97 -8.10 6.49 1.11
C LEU A 97 -8.90 6.13 2.37
N LEU A 98 -9.73 5.09 2.34
CA LEU A 98 -10.46 4.62 3.52
C LEU A 98 -9.51 4.10 4.61
N ILE A 99 -8.49 3.36 4.24
CA ILE A 99 -7.49 2.85 5.19
C ILE A 99 -6.66 4.00 5.77
N ILE A 100 -6.24 4.97 4.95
CA ILE A 100 -5.57 6.21 5.41
C ILE A 100 -6.49 6.97 6.38
N ALA A 101 -7.77 7.11 6.07
CA ALA A 101 -8.74 7.76 6.96
C ALA A 101 -8.85 7.02 8.29
N ALA A 102 -9.02 5.69 8.28
CA ALA A 102 -9.11 4.88 9.49
C ALA A 102 -7.87 5.00 10.39
N PHE A 103 -6.66 4.87 9.82
CA PHE A 103 -5.42 5.02 10.59
C PHE A 103 -5.18 6.43 11.08
N THR A 104 -5.46 7.42 10.23
CA THR A 104 -5.32 8.82 10.62
C THR A 104 -6.28 9.16 11.75
N TYR A 105 -7.51 8.66 11.70
CA TYR A 105 -8.50 8.85 12.78
C TYR A 105 -8.00 8.25 14.08
N TYR A 106 -7.54 7.00 14.06
CA TYR A 106 -6.99 6.32 15.24
C TYR A 106 -5.81 7.08 15.86
N ILE A 107 -4.84 7.51 15.05
CA ILE A 107 -3.69 8.27 15.53
C ILE A 107 -4.10 9.65 16.03
N SER A 108 -5.01 10.33 15.34
CA SER A 108 -5.49 11.66 15.73
C SER A 108 -6.19 11.63 17.07
N TYR A 109 -6.98 10.59 17.33
CA TYR A 109 -7.63 10.37 18.61
C TYR A 109 -6.63 10.14 19.75
N ILE A 110 -5.62 9.29 19.54
CA ILE A 110 -4.63 8.95 20.59
C ILE A 110 -3.66 10.10 20.86
N GLN A 111 -3.22 10.80 19.81
CA GLN A 111 -2.15 11.80 19.90
C GLN A 111 -2.67 13.24 19.98
N ASN A 112 -3.99 13.45 20.02
CA ASN A 112 -4.63 14.77 20.02
C ASN A 112 -4.14 15.69 18.89
N ILE A 113 -3.87 15.12 17.71
CA ILE A 113 -3.49 15.88 16.51
C ILE A 113 -4.68 16.07 15.58
N SER A 114 -4.62 17.08 14.71
CA SER A 114 -5.73 17.38 13.79
C SER A 114 -5.88 16.33 12.68
N PHE A 115 -6.99 15.59 12.70
CA PHE A 115 -7.34 14.58 11.69
C PHE A 115 -7.27 15.12 10.27
N LYS A 116 -7.97 16.23 10.00
CA LYS A 116 -8.10 16.79 8.64
C LYS A 116 -6.73 17.05 8.01
N LYS A 117 -5.86 17.77 8.74
CA LYS A 117 -4.51 18.11 8.26
C LYS A 117 -3.72 16.85 7.91
N ARG A 118 -3.65 15.90 8.86
CA ARG A 118 -2.88 14.66 8.71
C ARG A 118 -3.43 13.76 7.61
N PHE A 119 -4.76 13.71 7.46
CA PHE A 119 -5.42 12.93 6.42
C PHE A 119 -5.09 13.47 5.04
N PHE A 120 -5.23 14.79 4.84
CA PHE A 120 -4.93 15.41 3.55
C PHE A 120 -3.44 15.33 3.22
N GLU A 121 -2.54 15.50 4.19
CA GLU A 121 -1.10 15.29 3.98
C GLU A 121 -0.83 13.88 3.44
N MET A 122 -1.37 12.85 4.09
CA MET A 122 -1.12 11.46 3.71
C MET A 122 -1.83 11.05 2.41
N ALA A 123 -3.08 11.49 2.23
CA ALA A 123 -3.84 11.24 1.01
C ALA A 123 -3.18 11.89 -0.20
N LEU A 124 -2.71 13.14 -0.07
CA LEU A 124 -2.07 13.87 -1.16
C LEU A 124 -0.74 13.24 -1.55
N VAL A 125 0.08 12.81 -0.58
CA VAL A 125 1.32 12.06 -0.83
C VAL A 125 1.01 10.74 -1.54
N SER A 126 0.03 9.98 -1.04
CA SER A 126 -0.35 8.68 -1.63
C SER A 126 -0.87 8.82 -3.07
N LEU A 127 -1.75 9.79 -3.32
CA LEU A 127 -2.32 10.03 -4.64
C LEU A 127 -1.27 10.57 -5.62
N SER A 128 -0.36 11.42 -5.15
CA SER A 128 0.74 11.93 -5.98
C SER A 128 1.67 10.80 -6.41
N ILE A 129 2.06 9.93 -5.49
CA ILE A 129 2.90 8.78 -5.81
C ILE A 129 2.16 7.80 -6.73
N ALA A 130 0.87 7.54 -6.49
CA ALA A 130 0.07 6.72 -7.39
C ALA A 130 0.01 7.29 -8.81
N LEU A 131 -0.23 8.59 -8.96
CA LEU A 131 -0.28 9.26 -10.26
C LEU A 131 1.09 9.21 -10.97
N LEU A 132 2.17 9.52 -10.25
CA LEU A 132 3.53 9.46 -10.81
C LEU A 132 3.89 8.04 -11.23
N SER A 133 3.65 7.04 -10.38
CA SER A 133 3.90 5.63 -10.70
C SER A 133 3.05 5.15 -11.88
N PHE A 134 1.79 5.59 -11.99
CA PHE A 134 0.91 5.30 -13.12
C PHE A 134 1.50 5.83 -14.44
N VAL A 135 1.98 7.08 -14.45
CA VAL A 135 2.64 7.68 -15.63
C VAL A 135 3.95 6.95 -15.95
N ILE A 136 4.77 6.65 -14.94
CA ILE A 136 6.01 5.90 -15.13
C ILE A 136 5.74 4.51 -15.71
N GLY A 137 4.74 3.80 -15.19
CA GLY A 137 4.33 2.49 -15.71
C GLY A 137 3.93 2.54 -17.18
N TYR A 138 3.21 3.59 -17.59
CA TYR A 138 2.86 3.83 -19.00
C TYR A 138 4.10 4.08 -19.88
N LEU A 139 5.01 4.95 -19.43
CA LEU A 139 6.23 5.26 -20.18
C LEU A 139 7.13 4.02 -20.33
N LEU A 140 7.27 3.23 -19.27
CA LEU A 140 8.05 1.99 -19.30
C LEU A 140 7.42 0.94 -20.22
N ARG A 141 6.09 0.84 -20.28
CA ARG A 141 5.41 -0.06 -21.22
C ARG A 141 5.76 0.27 -22.66
N ILE A 142 5.70 1.56 -23.03
CA ILE A 142 6.06 2.03 -24.38
C ILE A 142 7.55 1.76 -24.66
N TRP A 143 8.41 2.09 -23.71
CA TRP A 143 9.87 2.00 -23.90
C TRP A 143 10.37 0.56 -24.02
N ILE A 144 9.83 -0.36 -23.22
CA ILE A 144 10.19 -1.79 -23.23
C ILE A 144 9.48 -2.53 -24.38
N GLY A 145 8.35 -2.00 -24.88
CA GLY A 145 7.55 -2.67 -25.92
C GLY A 145 6.75 -3.85 -25.38
N VAL A 146 6.27 -3.75 -24.13
CA VAL A 146 5.47 -4.82 -23.52
C VAL A 146 4.08 -4.84 -24.16
N GLU A 147 3.87 -5.77 -25.08
CA GLU A 147 2.56 -6.14 -25.63
C GLU A 147 1.99 -7.29 -24.78
N ILE A 148 1.06 -6.96 -23.88
CA ILE A 148 0.26 -7.90 -23.08
C ILE A 148 -1.21 -7.69 -23.43
#